data_AF-A0A381WT54-F1
#
_entry.id   AF-A0A381WT54-F1
#
_cell.length_a   1.000
_cell.length_b   1.000
_cell.length_c   1.000
_cell.angle_alpha   90.00
_cell.angle_beta   90.00
_cell.angle_gamma   90.00
#
_symmetry.space_group_name_H-M   'P 1'
#
loop_
_entity.id
_entity.type
_entity.pdbx_description
1 polymer ?
#
loop_
_entity_poly.entity_id
_entity_poly.type
_entity_poly.pdbx_seq_one_letter_code
_entity_poly.pdbx_strand_id
1 'polypeptide(L)'
;MSTEKWSDISDSDYSFKIRDKSYLDTKNKYISQKPHYFKFYKSLCFKKNDKLNYHKQKKCIINEINKFNPNYTIIISIIFDKYISFFTFINTNSEFNNKHFHNFIKSEKNILSNLKMIPNIKPKNLVSNFFSRPVIVCKKLRTKVSIQTKKLEVIIDINSSKIAKTLLKTCLSAVKQLEIDIAWVIQGNSASELPEFILCATNITNVNLDNI
;
A
#
# COMPACT_ATOMS: atom_id res chain seq x y z
N MET A 1 -16.84 9.83 11.95
CA MET A 1 -15.44 9.35 12.01
C MET A 1 -15.56 7.83 12.03
N SER A 2 -15.31 7.15 10.91
CA SER A 2 -15.66 5.73 10.76
C SER A 2 -14.84 4.85 11.70
N THR A 3 -15.52 3.87 12.30
CA THR A 3 -14.95 2.76 13.06
C THR A 3 -14.27 1.79 12.09
N GLU A 4 -13.05 2.09 11.70
CA GLU A 4 -12.26 1.27 10.78
C GLU A 4 -11.37 0.29 11.55
N LYS A 5 -11.59 -1.02 11.35
CA LYS A 5 -10.67 -2.08 11.80
C LYS A 5 -9.59 -2.30 10.75
N TRP A 6 -8.76 -1.29 10.55
CA TRP A 6 -7.58 -1.42 9.69
C TRP A 6 -6.41 -1.67 10.63
N SER A 7 -5.68 -2.73 10.37
CA SER A 7 -4.60 -3.15 11.25
C SER A 7 -3.35 -3.44 10.45
N ASP A 8 -2.25 -3.55 11.19
CA ASP A 8 -1.07 -4.18 10.65
C ASP A 8 -1.37 -5.65 10.31
N ILE A 9 -0.59 -6.21 9.39
CA ILE A 9 -0.60 -7.66 9.13
C ILE A 9 0.40 -8.28 10.10
N SER A 10 -0.05 -9.26 10.88
CA SER A 10 0.84 -10.01 11.76
C SER A 10 1.94 -10.71 10.94
N ASP A 11 3.14 -10.80 11.47
CA ASP A 11 4.25 -11.44 10.77
C ASP A 11 3.98 -12.95 10.53
N SER A 12 3.06 -13.57 11.29
CA SER A 12 2.58 -14.95 11.11
C SER A 12 1.55 -15.13 10.00
N ASP A 13 0.82 -14.08 9.59
CA ASP A 13 -0.22 -14.14 8.54
C ASP A 13 0.33 -13.80 7.14
N TYR A 14 1.65 -13.67 7.04
CA TYR A 14 2.33 -13.13 5.88
C TYR A 14 2.41 -14.14 4.73
N SER A 15 1.50 -14.00 3.74
CA SER A 15 1.35 -14.97 2.63
C SER A 15 1.64 -14.41 1.24
N PHE A 16 2.25 -13.21 1.16
CA PHE A 16 2.52 -12.55 -0.12
C PHE A 16 3.61 -13.29 -0.92
N LYS A 17 3.26 -13.69 -2.15
CA LYS A 17 4.20 -14.27 -3.10
C LYS A 17 4.98 -13.19 -3.85
N ILE A 18 6.29 -13.15 -3.65
CA ILE A 18 7.21 -12.21 -4.30
C ILE A 18 8.16 -12.92 -5.26
N ARG A 19 8.80 -12.14 -6.13
CA ARG A 19 9.92 -12.62 -6.96
C ARG A 19 11.14 -12.76 -6.05
N ASP A 20 11.66 -13.98 -5.92
CA ASP A 20 12.86 -14.26 -5.17
C ASP A 20 14.11 -14.11 -6.06
N LYS A 21 15.30 -14.47 -5.55
CA LYS A 21 16.55 -14.39 -6.32
C LYS A 21 16.54 -15.25 -7.58
N SER A 22 15.85 -16.41 -7.56
CA SER A 22 15.78 -17.34 -8.69
C SER A 22 14.74 -16.96 -9.75
N TYR A 23 13.95 -15.90 -9.54
CA TYR A 23 12.83 -15.55 -10.41
C TYR A 23 13.24 -15.30 -11.86
N LEU A 24 14.44 -14.75 -12.12
CA LEU A 24 14.87 -14.47 -13.49
C LEU A 24 15.01 -15.76 -14.32
N ASP A 25 15.39 -16.87 -13.68
CA ASP A 25 15.56 -18.17 -14.32
C ASP A 25 14.25 -18.98 -14.29
N THR A 26 13.61 -19.05 -13.12
CA THR A 26 12.47 -19.96 -12.89
C THR A 26 11.11 -19.34 -13.22
N LYS A 27 11.01 -18.01 -13.24
CA LYS A 27 9.76 -17.23 -13.26
C LYS A 27 8.77 -17.56 -12.12
N ASN A 28 9.23 -18.28 -11.09
CA ASN A 28 8.41 -18.69 -9.95
C ASN A 28 8.43 -17.66 -8.84
N LYS A 29 7.28 -17.47 -8.17
CA LYS A 29 7.14 -16.58 -7.01
C LYS A 29 6.96 -17.41 -5.75
N TYR A 30 7.63 -16.99 -4.68
CA TYR A 30 7.62 -17.68 -3.39
C TYR A 30 7.09 -16.78 -2.30
N ILE A 31 6.56 -17.38 -1.24
CA ILE A 31 6.14 -16.63 -0.05
C ILE A 31 7.38 -15.92 0.51
N SER A 32 7.24 -14.61 0.79
CA SER A 32 8.33 -13.84 1.38
C SER A 32 8.71 -14.42 2.74
N GLN A 33 10.00 -14.69 2.94
CA GLN A 33 10.55 -15.08 4.24
C GLN A 33 10.83 -13.88 5.15
N LYS A 34 10.76 -12.65 4.61
CA LYS A 34 10.98 -11.42 5.37
C LYS A 34 9.68 -10.63 5.49
N PRO A 35 9.35 -10.11 6.69
CA PRO A 35 8.20 -9.22 6.86
C PRO A 35 8.47 -7.87 6.19
N HIS A 36 7.45 -7.02 6.20
CA HIS A 36 7.55 -5.66 5.68
C HIS A 36 8.35 -4.75 6.63
N TYR A 37 9.05 -3.76 6.07
CA TYR A 37 9.97 -2.89 6.82
C TYR A 37 9.30 -1.68 7.47
N PHE A 38 8.10 -1.31 7.00
CA PHE A 38 7.32 -0.19 7.50
C PHE A 38 6.01 -0.71 8.07
N LYS A 39 5.88 -0.66 9.40
CA LYS A 39 4.71 -1.14 10.14
C LYS A 39 3.53 -0.18 9.96
N PHE A 40 2.33 -0.73 9.91
CA PHE A 40 1.11 0.08 9.84
C PHE A 40 0.97 0.91 11.12
N TYR A 41 0.71 2.21 10.97
CA TYR A 41 0.50 3.10 12.10
C TYR A 41 -0.95 3.52 12.22
N LYS A 42 -1.52 4.11 11.16
CA LYS A 42 -2.88 4.65 11.19
C LYS A 42 -3.43 4.82 9.80
N SER A 43 -4.74 4.71 9.68
CA SER A 43 -5.48 5.08 8.50
C SER A 43 -6.72 5.87 8.85
N LEU A 44 -7.18 6.68 7.89
CA LEU A 44 -8.44 7.40 7.97
C LEU A 44 -9.04 7.53 6.57
N CYS A 45 -10.38 7.46 6.49
CA CYS A 45 -11.16 7.68 5.29
C CYS A 45 -12.03 8.93 5.41
N PHE A 46 -12.17 9.67 4.30
CA PHE A 46 -12.95 10.89 4.19
C PHE A 46 -13.75 10.90 2.89
N LYS A 47 -14.83 11.66 2.86
CA LYS A 47 -15.42 12.07 1.57
C LYS A 47 -14.43 12.98 0.84
N LYS A 48 -14.29 12.82 -0.48
CA LYS A 48 -13.32 13.55 -1.32
C LYS A 48 -13.53 15.07 -1.30
N ASN A 49 -14.76 15.52 -1.08
CA ASN A 49 -15.09 16.95 -0.95
C ASN A 49 -14.65 17.54 0.40
N ASP A 50 -14.44 16.71 1.42
CA ASP A 50 -13.92 17.11 2.73
C ASP A 50 -12.39 17.18 2.75
N LYS A 51 -11.84 18.00 1.84
CA LYS A 51 -10.40 18.18 1.69
C LYS A 51 -9.76 18.77 2.94
N LEU A 52 -10.49 19.67 3.62
CA LEU A 52 -9.98 20.35 4.81
C LEU A 52 -9.69 19.35 5.94
N ASN A 53 -10.64 18.48 6.28
CA ASN A 53 -10.41 17.50 7.33
C ASN A 53 -9.37 16.46 6.91
N TYR A 54 -9.37 16.00 5.66
CA TYR A 54 -8.33 15.13 5.12
C TYR A 54 -6.92 15.71 5.35
N HIS A 55 -6.69 16.97 4.93
CA HIS A 55 -5.39 17.62 5.09
C HIS A 55 -5.04 17.89 6.55
N LYS A 56 -6.01 18.33 7.37
CA LYS A 56 -5.82 18.60 8.80
C LYS A 56 -5.41 17.33 9.55
N GLN A 57 -6.14 16.23 9.36
CA GLN A 57 -5.89 14.96 10.04
C GLN A 57 -4.56 14.34 9.60
N LYS A 58 -4.26 14.36 8.29
CA LYS A 58 -2.97 13.90 7.78
C LYS A 58 -1.81 14.68 8.41
N LYS A 59 -1.92 16.02 8.48
CA LYS A 59 -0.90 16.87 9.13
C LYS A 59 -0.76 16.57 10.62
N CYS A 60 -1.88 16.36 11.32
CA CYS A 60 -1.87 16.02 12.74
C CYS A 60 -1.12 14.70 13.00
N ILE A 61 -1.42 13.66 12.23
CA ILE A 61 -0.75 12.35 12.32
C ILE A 61 0.74 12.47 12.01
N ILE A 62 1.13 13.21 10.97
CA ILE A 62 2.56 13.43 10.66
C ILE A 62 3.27 14.15 11.82
N ASN A 63 2.65 15.19 12.37
CA ASN A 63 3.22 15.93 13.50
C ASN A 63 3.33 15.06 14.76
N GLU A 64 2.39 14.15 14.98
CA GLU A 64 2.45 13.17 16.06
C GLU A 64 3.64 12.22 15.88
N ILE A 65 3.76 11.60 14.70
CA ILE A 65 4.87 10.69 14.35
C ILE A 65 6.22 11.37 14.52
N ASN A 66 6.37 12.61 14.03
CA ASN A 66 7.63 13.35 14.13
C ASN A 66 8.11 13.58 15.57
N LYS A 67 7.24 13.49 16.58
CA LYS A 67 7.62 13.64 17.99
C LYS A 67 8.34 12.40 18.55
N PHE A 68 8.03 11.21 18.03
CA PHE A 68 8.52 9.95 18.59
C PHE A 68 9.29 9.06 17.60
N ASN A 69 9.15 9.27 16.29
CA ASN A 69 9.80 8.47 15.26
C ASN A 69 10.65 9.36 14.34
N PRO A 70 11.98 9.37 14.48
CA PRO A 70 12.87 10.16 13.64
C PRO A 70 13.17 9.49 12.29
N ASN A 71 12.55 8.36 11.97
CA ASN A 71 12.83 7.55 10.78
C ASN A 71 11.90 7.87 9.61
N TYR A 72 11.95 7.03 8.56
CA TYR A 72 11.11 7.21 7.39
C TYR A 72 9.62 6.96 7.69
N THR A 73 8.78 7.82 7.13
CA THR A 73 7.32 7.65 7.08
C THR A 73 6.85 7.51 5.64
N ILE A 74 5.98 6.53 5.37
CA ILE A 74 5.33 6.34 4.08
C ILE A 74 3.84 6.62 4.24
N ILE A 75 3.28 7.44 3.35
CA ILE A 75 1.85 7.69 3.28
C ILE A 75 1.36 7.30 1.89
N ILE A 76 0.41 6.38 1.85
CA ILE A 76 -0.25 5.98 0.61
C ILE A 76 -1.70 6.41 0.72
N SER A 77 -2.10 7.35 -0.14
CA SER A 77 -3.48 7.79 -0.26
C SER A 77 -4.13 7.15 -1.48
N ILE A 78 -5.35 6.65 -1.30
CA ILE A 78 -6.14 6.03 -2.37
C ILE A 78 -7.42 6.84 -2.51
N ILE A 79 -7.63 7.41 -3.70
CA ILE A 79 -8.88 8.06 -4.10
C ILE A 79 -9.71 7.03 -4.83
N PHE A 80 -10.94 6.84 -4.38
CA PHE A 80 -11.83 5.82 -4.91
C PHE A 80 -13.28 6.23 -4.73
N ASP A 81 -14.08 6.10 -5.79
CA ASP A 81 -15.44 6.62 -5.86
C ASP A 81 -15.54 8.07 -5.32
N LYS A 82 -16.40 8.36 -4.35
CA LYS A 82 -16.53 9.67 -3.69
C LYS A 82 -15.63 9.84 -2.45
N TYR A 83 -14.72 8.92 -2.18
CA TYR A 83 -13.90 8.86 -0.97
C TYR A 83 -12.41 9.03 -1.25
N ILE A 84 -11.67 9.35 -0.19
CA ILE A 84 -10.22 9.30 -0.12
C ILE A 84 -9.82 8.72 1.23
N SER A 85 -8.98 7.70 1.19
CA SER A 85 -8.34 7.16 2.38
C SER A 85 -6.85 7.39 2.31
N PHE A 86 -6.22 7.60 3.46
CA PHE A 86 -4.77 7.52 3.56
C PHE A 86 -4.36 6.49 4.60
N PHE A 87 -3.25 5.81 4.30
CA PHE A 87 -2.62 4.81 5.12
C PHE A 87 -1.22 5.31 5.45
N THR A 88 -0.90 5.36 6.74
CA THR A 88 0.39 5.81 7.24
C THR A 88 1.16 4.62 7.79
N PHE A 89 2.40 4.49 7.34
CA PHE A 89 3.33 3.45 7.75
C PHE A 89 4.62 4.08 8.25
N ILE A 90 5.17 3.51 9.33
CA ILE A 90 6.37 4.02 9.97
C ILE A 90 7.45 2.94 10.00
N ASN A 91 8.69 3.34 9.73
CA ASN A 91 9.82 2.50 10.04
C ASN A 91 10.23 2.74 11.49
N THR A 92 10.25 1.70 12.32
CA THR A 92 10.65 1.79 13.73
C THR A 92 12.13 1.46 13.97
N ASN A 93 12.84 0.98 12.93
CA ASN A 93 14.25 0.65 13.01
C ASN A 93 15.11 1.90 12.77
N SER A 94 15.77 2.39 13.81
CA SER A 94 16.68 3.54 13.77
C SER A 94 17.90 3.35 12.86
N GLU A 95 18.27 2.10 12.59
CA GLU A 95 19.41 1.73 11.74
C GLU A 95 18.97 1.35 10.32
N PHE A 96 17.73 1.69 9.93
CA PHE A 96 17.22 1.35 8.61
C PHE A 96 18.06 1.99 7.50
N ASN A 97 18.93 1.18 6.90
CA ASN A 97 19.76 1.51 5.75
C ASN A 97 19.58 0.42 4.70
N ASN A 98 18.74 0.69 3.70
CA ASN A 98 18.46 -0.28 2.65
C ASN A 98 18.69 0.32 1.27
N LYS A 99 19.66 -0.24 0.54
CA LYS A 99 20.06 0.22 -0.80
C LYS A 99 18.89 0.20 -1.80
N HIS A 100 18.02 -0.81 -1.76
CA HIS A 100 16.84 -0.87 -2.65
C HIS A 100 15.88 0.27 -2.37
N PHE A 101 15.56 0.49 -1.09
CA PHE A 101 14.70 1.59 -0.70
C PHE A 101 15.30 2.95 -1.07
N HIS A 102 16.57 3.20 -0.76
CA HIS A 102 17.23 4.47 -1.10
C HIS A 102 17.25 4.69 -2.61
N ASN A 103 17.55 3.68 -3.42
CA ASN A 103 17.47 3.78 -4.87
C ASN A 103 16.04 4.04 -5.37
N PHE A 104 15.05 3.40 -4.75
CA PHE A 104 13.64 3.58 -5.08
C PHE A 104 13.18 5.03 -4.86
N ILE A 105 13.56 5.66 -3.74
CA ILE A 105 13.17 7.05 -3.43
C ILE A 105 14.09 8.12 -4.05
N LYS A 106 15.10 7.75 -4.85
CA LYS A 106 15.96 8.73 -5.54
C LYS A 106 15.20 9.60 -6.54
N SER A 107 14.11 9.12 -7.12
CA SER A 107 13.32 9.89 -8.07
C SER A 107 11.86 9.43 -8.11
N GLU A 108 10.96 10.33 -8.48
CA GLU A 108 9.57 10.01 -8.76
C GLU A 108 9.45 8.94 -9.86
N LYS A 109 10.29 9.02 -10.90
CA LYS A 109 10.31 8.02 -11.99
C LYS A 109 10.51 6.60 -11.47
N ASN A 110 11.42 6.40 -10.51
CA ASN A 110 11.67 5.08 -9.91
C ASN A 110 10.45 4.55 -9.15
N ILE A 111 9.73 5.44 -8.46
CA ILE A 111 8.50 5.08 -7.73
C ILE A 111 7.39 4.72 -8.71
N LEU A 112 7.20 5.53 -9.75
CA LEU A 112 6.18 5.31 -10.76
C LEU A 112 6.43 4.04 -11.60
N SER A 113 7.69 3.64 -11.80
CA SER A 113 8.00 2.44 -12.57
C SER A 113 7.94 1.15 -11.75
N ASN A 114 8.19 1.22 -10.43
CA ASN A 114 8.48 0.04 -9.61
C ASN A 114 7.56 -0.15 -8.40
N LEU A 115 6.70 0.80 -8.02
CA LEU A 115 5.75 0.59 -6.92
C LEU A 115 4.67 -0.42 -7.33
N LYS A 116 4.75 -1.60 -6.73
CA LYS A 116 3.87 -2.73 -7.00
C LYS A 116 2.95 -2.99 -5.82
N MET A 117 1.67 -3.18 -6.10
CA MET A 117 0.67 -3.64 -5.12
C MET A 117 0.46 -5.15 -5.30
N ILE A 118 0.46 -5.89 -4.20
CA ILE A 118 0.10 -7.30 -4.14
C ILE A 118 -1.12 -7.43 -3.21
N PRO A 119 -2.33 -7.54 -3.77
CA PRO A 119 -3.52 -7.86 -2.99
C PRO A 119 -3.64 -9.37 -2.75
N ASN A 120 -4.12 -9.74 -1.56
CA ASN A 120 -4.56 -11.08 -1.20
C ASN A 120 -5.93 -10.98 -0.53
N ILE A 121 -6.96 -11.42 -1.26
CA ILE A 121 -8.36 -11.28 -0.84
C ILE A 121 -8.87 -12.61 -0.30
N LYS A 122 -9.49 -12.58 0.88
CA LYS A 122 -10.08 -13.73 1.57
C LYS A 122 -11.61 -13.54 1.70
N PRO A 123 -12.40 -14.64 1.64
CA PRO A 123 -11.99 -16.01 1.34
C PRO A 123 -11.56 -16.19 -0.13
N LYS A 124 -10.75 -17.22 -0.39
CA LYS A 124 -10.29 -17.54 -1.75
C LYS A 124 -11.42 -18.19 -2.54
N ASN A 125 -11.82 -17.55 -3.63
CA ASN A 125 -12.82 -18.00 -4.59
C ASN A 125 -12.44 -17.44 -5.98
N LEU A 126 -13.21 -17.76 -7.03
CA LEU A 126 -12.91 -17.32 -8.39
C LEU A 126 -12.84 -15.79 -8.52
N VAL A 127 -13.72 -15.09 -7.81
CA VAL A 127 -13.81 -13.63 -7.80
C VAL A 127 -12.56 -13.05 -7.13
N SER A 128 -12.24 -13.46 -5.90
CA SER A 128 -11.06 -12.97 -5.18
C SER A 128 -9.73 -13.34 -5.85
N ASN A 129 -9.65 -14.46 -6.56
CA ASN A 129 -8.47 -14.83 -7.36
C ASN A 129 -8.23 -13.86 -8.54
N PHE A 130 -9.29 -13.41 -9.21
CA PHE A 130 -9.17 -12.43 -10.30
C PHE A 130 -8.61 -11.09 -9.78
N PHE A 131 -9.04 -10.68 -8.58
CA PHE A 131 -8.64 -9.43 -7.94
C PHE A 131 -7.30 -9.51 -7.21
N SER A 132 -6.80 -10.70 -6.85
CA SER A 132 -5.53 -10.91 -6.10
C SER A 132 -4.28 -10.87 -7.01
N ARG A 133 -4.35 -10.17 -8.15
CA ARG A 133 -3.24 -10.09 -9.12
C ARG A 133 -2.29 -8.94 -8.79
N PRO A 134 -0.97 -9.18 -8.68
CA PRO A 134 0.02 -8.12 -8.52
C PRO A 134 -0.01 -7.11 -9.67
N VAL A 135 0.13 -5.82 -9.36
CA VAL A 135 0.10 -4.75 -10.36
C VAL A 135 1.08 -3.63 -10.03
N ILE A 136 1.81 -3.13 -11.03
CA ILE A 136 2.54 -1.86 -10.91
C ILE A 136 1.50 -0.74 -11.00
N VAL A 137 1.04 -0.26 -9.85
CA VAL A 137 -0.17 0.56 -9.76
C VAL A 137 -0.04 1.85 -10.57
N CYS A 138 1.12 2.49 -10.46
CA CYS A 138 1.44 3.76 -11.11
C CYS A 138 1.46 3.67 -12.65
N LYS A 139 1.55 2.48 -13.25
CA LYS A 139 1.42 2.28 -14.70
C LYS A 139 -0.03 2.16 -15.17
N LYS A 140 -0.96 1.89 -14.26
CA LYS A 140 -2.37 1.62 -14.57
C LYS A 140 -3.30 2.72 -14.09
N LEU A 141 -2.88 3.48 -13.07
CA LEU A 141 -3.65 4.54 -12.44
C LEU A 141 -2.86 5.84 -12.46
N ARG A 142 -3.58 6.96 -12.51
CA ARG A 142 -2.99 8.28 -12.27
C ARG A 142 -2.47 8.29 -10.84
N THR A 143 -1.18 8.55 -10.72
CA THR A 143 -0.48 8.61 -9.43
C THR A 143 0.29 9.92 -9.33
N LYS A 144 0.29 10.51 -8.13
CA LYS A 144 1.17 11.63 -7.77
C LYS A 144 2.12 11.18 -6.67
N VAL A 145 3.36 11.61 -6.75
CA VAL A 145 4.40 11.27 -5.78
C VAL A 145 4.99 12.55 -5.18
N SER A 146 5.26 12.53 -3.88
CA SER A 146 6.05 13.57 -3.22
C SER A 146 7.11 12.90 -2.35
N ILE A 147 8.37 13.17 -2.68
CA ILE A 147 9.52 12.74 -1.88
C ILE A 147 9.99 13.95 -1.08
N GLN A 148 10.05 13.80 0.23
CA GLN A 148 10.59 14.79 1.17
C GLN A 148 11.61 14.10 2.08
N THR A 149 12.35 14.90 2.85
CA THR A 149 13.31 14.37 3.83
C THR A 149 12.58 13.41 4.78
N LYS A 150 13.00 12.14 4.78
CA LYS A 150 12.42 11.04 5.58
C LYS A 150 10.92 10.82 5.40
N LYS A 151 10.33 11.27 4.29
CA LYS A 151 8.90 11.06 4.02
C LYS A 151 8.63 10.80 2.55
N LEU A 152 7.86 9.75 2.28
CA LEU A 152 7.34 9.43 0.96
C LEU A 152 5.82 9.50 0.98
N GLU A 153 5.23 10.34 0.14
CA GLU A 153 3.79 10.37 -0.08
C GLU A 153 3.45 9.92 -1.50
N VAL A 154 2.49 9.01 -1.63
CA VAL A 154 1.98 8.51 -2.92
C VAL A 154 0.46 8.64 -2.92
N ILE A 155 -0.10 9.30 -3.92
CA ILE A 155 -1.56 9.46 -4.07
C ILE A 155 -1.99 8.74 -5.34
N ILE A 156 -2.85 7.76 -5.21
CA ILE A 156 -3.32 6.87 -6.28
C ILE A 156 -4.80 7.17 -6.53
N ASP A 157 -5.16 7.47 -7.78
CA ASP A 157 -6.56 7.72 -8.16
C ASP A 157 -7.14 6.51 -8.91
N ILE A 158 -7.89 5.66 -8.21
CA ILE A 158 -8.59 4.51 -8.80
C ILE A 158 -9.63 4.97 -9.84
N ASN A 159 -10.25 6.13 -9.63
CA ASN A 159 -11.26 6.65 -10.54
C ASN A 159 -10.69 7.05 -11.92
N SER A 160 -9.36 7.16 -12.04
CA SER A 160 -8.69 7.48 -13.31
C SER A 160 -8.73 6.36 -14.34
N SER A 161 -9.11 5.14 -13.94
CA SER A 161 -9.24 3.99 -14.84
C SER A 161 -10.65 3.42 -14.78
N LYS A 162 -11.33 3.35 -15.93
CA LYS A 162 -12.67 2.73 -16.04
C LYS A 162 -12.65 1.29 -15.55
N ILE A 163 -11.61 0.54 -15.93
CA ILE A 163 -11.44 -0.86 -15.53
C ILE A 163 -11.30 -0.95 -14.01
N ALA A 164 -10.39 -0.16 -13.40
CA ALA A 164 -10.18 -0.20 -11.96
C ALA A 164 -11.41 0.26 -11.18
N LYS A 165 -12.16 1.24 -11.69
CA LYS A 165 -13.41 1.70 -11.09
C LYS A 165 -14.49 0.62 -11.11
N THR A 166 -14.66 -0.10 -12.23
CA THR A 166 -15.59 -1.22 -12.33
C THR A 166 -15.21 -2.33 -11.34
N LEU A 167 -13.93 -2.69 -11.30
CA LEU A 167 -13.40 -3.69 -10.36
C LEU A 167 -13.65 -3.30 -8.91
N LEU A 168 -13.39 -2.03 -8.55
CA LEU A 168 -13.66 -1.50 -7.23
C LEU A 168 -15.15 -1.60 -6.86
N LYS A 169 -16.08 -1.25 -7.76
CA LYS A 169 -17.52 -1.34 -7.46
C LYS A 169 -17.93 -2.77 -7.08
N THR A 170 -17.41 -3.77 -7.78
CA THR A 170 -17.63 -5.18 -7.45
C THR A 170 -17.06 -5.53 -6.08
N CYS A 171 -15.86 -5.06 -5.76
CA CYS A 171 -15.27 -5.25 -4.43
C CYS A 171 -16.10 -4.55 -3.34
N LEU A 172 -16.54 -3.30 -3.56
CA LEU A 172 -17.31 -2.53 -2.59
C LEU A 172 -18.66 -3.18 -2.27
N SER A 173 -19.34 -3.80 -3.25
CA SER A 173 -20.57 -4.56 -2.97
C SER A 173 -20.33 -5.79 -2.09
N ALA A 174 -19.10 -6.33 -2.08
CA ALA A 174 -18.73 -7.49 -1.29
C ALA A 174 -17.89 -7.15 -0.04
N VAL A 175 -17.45 -5.89 0.13
CA VAL A 175 -16.38 -5.51 1.07
C VAL A 175 -16.73 -5.80 2.54
N LYS A 176 -18.02 -5.81 2.89
CA LYS A 176 -18.51 -6.16 4.23
C LYS A 176 -18.22 -7.63 4.60
N GLN A 177 -17.90 -8.48 3.63
CA GLN A 177 -17.61 -9.90 3.80
C GLN A 177 -16.18 -10.27 3.36
N LEU A 178 -15.39 -9.29 2.91
CA LEU A 178 -14.02 -9.50 2.44
C LEU A 178 -13.01 -9.04 3.49
N GLU A 179 -11.97 -9.85 3.62
CA GLU A 179 -10.72 -9.46 4.23
C GLU A 179 -9.70 -9.27 3.11
N ILE A 180 -9.02 -8.13 3.09
CA ILE A 180 -8.07 -7.78 2.05
C ILE A 180 -6.73 -7.45 2.68
N ASP A 181 -5.75 -8.31 2.45
CA ASP A 181 -4.35 -8.03 2.73
C ASP A 181 -3.75 -7.31 1.53
N ILE A 182 -3.12 -6.16 1.74
CA ILE A 182 -2.41 -5.42 0.69
C ILE A 182 -0.96 -5.23 1.08
N ALA A 183 -0.04 -5.73 0.27
CA ALA A 183 1.38 -5.40 0.36
C ALA A 183 1.80 -4.42 -0.74
N TRP A 184 2.62 -3.46 -0.36
CA TRP A 184 3.32 -2.54 -1.25
C TRP A 184 4.77 -2.96 -1.37
N VAL A 185 5.24 -3.16 -2.60
CA VAL A 185 6.52 -3.81 -2.88
C VAL A 185 7.30 -2.98 -3.89
N ILE A 186 8.60 -2.83 -3.70
CA ILE A 186 9.51 -2.37 -4.74
C ILE A 186 9.75 -3.55 -5.69
N GLN A 187 9.28 -3.42 -6.92
CA GLN A 187 9.51 -4.44 -7.94
C GLN A 187 11.01 -4.55 -8.26
N GLY A 188 11.53 -5.78 -8.22
CA GLY A 188 12.84 -6.13 -8.72
C GLY A 188 12.77 -6.49 -10.22
N ASN A 189 13.62 -5.86 -11.01
CA ASN A 189 13.74 -6.05 -12.46
C ASN A 189 15.09 -6.65 -12.87
N SER A 190 16.07 -6.70 -11.96
CA SER A 190 17.40 -7.30 -12.20
C SER A 190 17.82 -8.21 -11.04
N ALA A 191 18.84 -9.03 -11.26
CA ALA A 191 19.35 -9.96 -10.24
C ALA A 191 19.77 -9.23 -8.95
N SER A 192 20.33 -8.02 -9.09
CA SER A 192 20.74 -7.20 -7.95
C SER A 192 19.55 -6.67 -7.15
N GLU A 193 18.37 -6.55 -7.75
CA GLU A 193 17.13 -6.03 -7.13
C GLU A 193 16.22 -7.14 -6.58
N LEU A 194 16.67 -8.40 -6.64
CA LEU A 194 15.95 -9.56 -6.11
C LEU A 194 16.62 -10.07 -4.82
N PRO A 195 15.83 -10.57 -3.84
CA PRO A 195 14.38 -10.69 -3.84
C PRO A 195 13.69 -9.33 -3.74
N GLU A 196 12.43 -9.25 -4.15
CA GLU A 196 11.67 -8.00 -4.07
C GLU A 196 11.52 -7.51 -2.63
N PHE A 197 11.52 -6.19 -2.48
CA PHE A 197 11.50 -5.53 -1.18
C PHE A 197 10.09 -5.13 -0.79
N ILE A 198 9.50 -5.77 0.21
CA ILE A 198 8.16 -5.41 0.68
C ILE A 198 8.26 -4.22 1.63
N LEU A 199 7.74 -3.07 1.19
CA LEU A 199 7.78 -1.81 1.92
C LEU A 199 6.90 -1.88 3.16
N CYS A 200 5.60 -2.02 2.95
CA CYS A 200 4.57 -1.99 3.97
C CYS A 200 3.45 -2.96 3.58
N ALA A 201 2.67 -3.39 4.56
CA ALA A 201 1.46 -4.14 4.32
C ALA A 201 0.36 -3.74 5.30
N THR A 202 -0.90 -3.94 4.93
CA THR A 202 -2.06 -3.61 5.77
C THR A 202 -3.18 -4.59 5.53
N ASN A 203 -3.91 -4.91 6.60
CA ASN A 203 -5.13 -5.69 6.55
C ASN A 203 -6.33 -4.74 6.56
N ILE A 204 -7.25 -4.97 5.64
CA ILE A 204 -8.49 -4.21 5.49
C ILE A 204 -9.65 -5.17 5.72
N THR A 205 -10.39 -4.98 6.80
CA THR A 205 -11.58 -5.77 7.14
C THR A 205 -12.77 -4.90 7.45
N ASN A 206 -13.96 -5.43 7.18
CA ASN A 206 -15.24 -4.88 7.65
C ASN A 206 -15.42 -3.37 7.37
N VAL A 207 -14.96 -2.90 6.20
CA VAL A 207 -15.07 -1.49 5.83
C VAL A 207 -16.53 -1.16 5.59
N ASN A 208 -17.10 -0.27 6.41
CA ASN A 208 -18.43 0.26 6.22
C ASN A 208 -18.37 1.75 5.83
N LEU A 209 -18.52 2.02 4.54
CA LEU A 209 -18.49 3.37 3.97
C LEU A 209 -19.82 4.13 4.14
N ASP A 210 -20.90 3.45 4.54
CA ASP A 210 -22.22 4.08 4.73
C ASP A 210 -22.20 5.08 5.91
N ASN A 211 -21.25 4.89 6.85
CA ASN A 211 -21.10 5.70 8.06
C ASN A 211 -20.06 6.84 7.92
N ILE A 212 -19.66 7.18 6.69
CA ILE A 212 -18.70 8.24 6.34
C ILE A 212 -19.40 9.36 5.57
#